data_AF-A0A8J2R0X5-F1
#
_entry.id   AF-A0A8J2R0X5-F1
#
_cell.length_a   1.000
_cell.length_b   1.000
_cell.length_c   1.000
_cell.angle_alpha   90.00
_cell.angle_beta   90.00
_cell.angle_gamma   90.00
#
_symmetry.space_group_name_H-M   'P 1'
#
loop_
_entity.id
_entity.type
_entity.pdbx_description
1 polymer ?
#
loop_
_entity_poly.entity_id
_entity_poly.type
_entity_poly.pdbx_seq_one_letter_code
_entity_poly.pdbx_strand_id
1 'polypeptide(L)'
;MDRQELRSLADQCVVRLFNVAKTSNNLKGPYVRDIKEAAQTMSDIVEMLANRTASEELRRLWAINARLENENEHLRTELRALRRDFSERKKSPAREPAPATEPPLGISDMLGELQRALTLTMGEMINARIAGLEDRLLPAKRVRPPLQADLRR
;
A
#
# COMPACT_ATOMS: atom_id res chain seq x y z
N MET A 1 -15.38 5.20 28.53
CA MET A 1 -14.94 5.59 29.87
C MET A 1 -13.82 6.59 29.72
N ASP A 2 -13.97 7.74 30.35
CA ASP A 2 -12.92 8.75 30.44
C ASP A 2 -11.79 8.28 31.39
N ARG A 3 -10.57 8.81 31.22
CA ARG A 3 -9.42 8.48 32.08
C ARG A 3 -9.70 8.78 33.55
N GLN A 4 -10.41 9.87 33.80
CA GLN A 4 -10.76 10.28 35.15
C GLN A 4 -11.78 9.32 35.78
N GLU A 5 -12.73 8.82 34.99
CA GLU A 5 -13.64 7.74 35.42
C GLU A 5 -12.88 6.45 35.74
N LEU A 6 -11.89 6.10 34.92
CA LEU A 6 -11.09 4.88 35.09
C LEU A 6 -10.20 4.93 36.35
N ARG A 7 -9.63 6.10 36.67
CA ARG A 7 -8.92 6.36 37.93
C ARG A 7 -9.84 6.25 39.14
N SER A 8 -10.97 6.96 39.10
CA SER A 8 -11.97 6.91 40.18
C SER A 8 -12.47 5.48 40.43
N LEU A 9 -12.65 4.69 39.38
CA LEU A 9 -13.07 3.29 39.52
C LEU A 9 -11.98 2.42 40.17
N ALA A 10 -10.71 2.62 39.78
CA ALA A 10 -9.58 1.91 40.38
C ALA A 10 -9.48 2.22 41.89
N ASP A 11 -9.55 3.50 42.27
CA ASP A 11 -9.51 3.93 43.68
C ASP A 11 -10.65 3.31 44.49
N GLN A 12 -11.87 3.29 43.94
CA GLN A 12 -13.02 2.65 44.58
C GLN A 12 -12.81 1.14 44.77
N CYS A 13 -12.22 0.45 43.81
CA CYS A 13 -11.88 -0.97 43.93
C CYS A 13 -10.84 -1.21 45.03
N VAL A 14 -9.79 -0.39 45.11
CA VAL A 14 -8.76 -0.47 46.16
C VAL A 14 -9.38 -0.28 47.54
N VAL A 15 -10.23 0.74 47.71
CA VAL A 15 -10.93 0.99 48.97
C VAL A 15 -11.79 -0.22 49.38
N ARG A 16 -12.52 -0.82 48.44
CA ARG A 16 -13.33 -2.02 48.70
C ARG A 16 -12.45 -3.21 49.14
N LEU A 17 -11.34 -3.45 48.46
CA LEU A 17 -10.41 -4.54 48.80
C LEU A 17 -9.77 -4.33 50.17
N PHE A 18 -9.37 -3.10 50.49
CA PHE A 18 -8.86 -2.77 51.83
C PHE A 18 -9.90 -2.95 52.93
N ASN A 19 -11.16 -2.61 52.67
CA ASN A 19 -12.25 -2.86 53.61
C ASN A 19 -12.43 -4.36 53.85
N VAL A 20 -12.51 -5.18 52.79
CA VAL A 20 -12.60 -6.64 52.91
C VAL A 20 -11.41 -7.22 53.69
N ALA A 21 -10.20 -6.76 53.38
CA ALA A 21 -8.97 -7.19 54.05
C ALA A 21 -8.93 -6.79 55.53
N LYS A 22 -9.60 -5.69 55.92
CA LYS A 22 -9.68 -5.21 57.30
C LYS A 22 -10.79 -5.88 58.12
N THR A 23 -11.93 -6.17 57.50
CA THR A 23 -13.14 -6.64 58.21
C THR A 23 -13.35 -8.14 58.16
N SER A 24 -12.62 -8.87 57.33
CA SER A 24 -12.78 -10.32 57.22
C SER A 24 -12.13 -11.06 58.39
N ASN A 25 -12.94 -11.82 59.13
CA ASN A 25 -12.46 -12.70 60.21
C ASN A 25 -11.90 -14.04 59.69
N ASN A 26 -12.02 -14.32 58.38
CA ASN A 26 -11.62 -15.60 57.78
C ASN A 26 -10.32 -15.49 56.97
N LEU A 27 -9.78 -14.29 56.74
CA LEU A 27 -8.54 -14.09 56.00
C LEU A 27 -7.34 -14.12 56.96
N LYS A 28 -6.40 -15.03 56.72
CA LYS A 28 -5.13 -15.06 57.46
C LYS A 28 -4.25 -13.87 57.05
N GLY A 29 -3.41 -13.41 57.99
CA GLY A 29 -2.53 -12.25 57.81
C GLY A 29 -1.72 -12.20 56.49
N PRO A 30 -1.12 -13.31 56.03
CA PRO A 30 -0.42 -13.33 54.74
C PRO A 30 -1.33 -12.95 53.56
N TYR A 31 -2.54 -13.52 53.49
CA TYR A 31 -3.51 -13.18 52.43
C TYR A 31 -3.98 -11.74 52.52
N VAL A 32 -4.17 -11.21 53.74
CA VAL A 32 -4.53 -9.80 53.95
C VAL A 32 -3.44 -8.88 53.41
N ARG A 33 -2.17 -9.20 53.64
CA ARG A 33 -1.03 -8.44 53.11
C ARG A 33 -1.00 -8.52 51.59
N ASP A 34 -1.07 -9.73 51.04
CA ASP A 34 -0.94 -9.95 49.59
C ASP A 34 -2.09 -9.28 48.81
N ILE A 35 -3.32 -9.29 49.35
CA ILE A 35 -4.46 -8.54 48.77
C ILE A 35 -4.19 -7.05 48.76
N LYS A 36 -3.64 -6.50 49.86
CA LYS A 36 -3.36 -5.06 49.95
C LYS A 36 -2.28 -4.64 48.96
N GLU A 37 -1.22 -5.44 48.85
CA GLU A 37 -0.10 -5.20 47.94
C GLU A 37 -0.55 -5.30 46.48
N ALA A 38 -1.34 -6.33 46.13
CA ALA A 38 -1.91 -6.48 44.79
C ALA A 38 -2.86 -5.32 44.43
N ALA A 39 -3.72 -4.89 45.37
CA ALA A 39 -4.61 -3.77 45.15
C ALA A 39 -3.83 -2.46 44.90
N GLN A 40 -2.80 -2.19 45.70
CA GLN A 40 -1.95 -1.02 45.51
C GLN A 40 -1.21 -1.07 44.16
N THR A 41 -0.60 -2.21 43.85
CA THR A 41 0.10 -2.43 42.57
C THR A 41 -0.81 -2.17 41.37
N MET A 42 -2.06 -2.64 41.42
CA MET A 42 -3.05 -2.39 40.36
C MET A 42 -3.41 -0.91 40.24
N SER A 43 -3.53 -0.20 41.37
CA SER A 43 -3.77 1.25 41.41
C SER A 43 -2.65 2.00 40.70
N ASP A 44 -1.40 1.68 41.04
CA ASP A 44 -0.22 2.34 40.50
C ASP A 44 -0.08 2.08 38.99
N ILE A 45 -0.40 0.87 38.53
CA ILE A 45 -0.44 0.53 37.10
C ILE A 45 -1.48 1.39 36.36
N VAL A 46 -2.68 1.54 36.91
CA VAL A 46 -3.73 2.37 36.30
C VAL A 46 -3.29 3.84 36.23
N GLU A 47 -2.68 4.35 37.29
CA GLU A 47 -2.16 5.72 37.33
C GLU A 47 -1.08 5.94 36.27
N MET A 48 -0.12 5.02 36.19
CA MET A 48 0.96 5.03 35.20
C MET A 48 0.41 5.00 33.78
N LEU A 49 -0.53 4.10 33.47
CA LEU A 49 -1.13 4.00 32.14
C LEU A 49 -1.87 5.28 31.77
N ALA A 50 -2.67 5.82 32.69
CA ALA A 50 -3.39 7.07 32.46
C ALA A 50 -2.44 8.26 32.18
N ASN A 51 -1.29 8.31 32.85
CA ASN A 51 -0.26 9.33 32.62
C ASN A 51 0.51 9.11 31.30
N ARG A 52 0.91 7.87 31.00
CA ARG A 52 1.65 7.51 29.77
C ARG A 52 0.83 7.81 28.52
N THR A 53 -0.44 7.45 28.51
CA THR A 53 -1.33 7.73 27.38
C THR A 53 -1.58 9.24 27.25
N ALA A 54 -1.38 10.05 28.29
CA ALA A 54 -1.58 11.50 28.22
C ALA A 54 -0.42 12.27 27.57
N SER A 55 0.84 11.88 27.82
CA SER A 55 1.97 12.78 27.58
C SER A 55 2.61 12.63 26.20
N GLU A 56 3.27 11.51 25.94
CA GLU A 56 4.26 11.43 24.86
C GLU A 56 3.70 10.78 23.59
N GLU A 57 2.93 9.71 23.76
CA GLU A 57 2.46 8.92 22.63
C GLU A 57 1.39 9.67 21.83
N LEU A 58 0.45 10.32 22.52
CA LEU A 58 -0.49 11.23 21.87
C LEU A 58 0.26 12.40 21.24
N ARG A 59 1.15 13.10 21.95
CA ARG A 59 1.90 14.24 21.38
C ARG A 59 2.68 13.86 20.12
N ARG A 60 3.31 12.68 20.11
CA ARG A 60 3.99 12.13 18.94
C ARG A 60 3.03 11.82 17.80
N LEU A 61 1.89 11.18 18.08
CA LEU A 61 0.87 10.89 17.07
C LEU A 61 0.27 12.15 16.47
N TRP A 62 -0.03 13.17 17.28
CA TRP A 62 -0.49 14.47 16.82
C TRP A 62 0.55 15.16 15.92
N ALA A 63 1.82 15.14 16.32
CA ALA A 63 2.90 15.70 15.49
C ALA A 63 3.06 14.96 14.15
N ILE A 64 2.96 13.63 14.15
CA ILE A 64 3.02 12.82 12.92
C ILE A 64 1.80 13.11 12.04
N ASN A 65 0.60 13.18 12.63
CA ASN A 65 -0.63 13.45 11.88
C ASN A 65 -0.59 14.83 11.24
N ALA A 66 -0.22 15.88 11.98
CA ALA A 66 -0.04 17.22 11.44
C ALA A 66 0.98 17.26 10.28
N ARG A 67 2.07 16.50 10.38
CA ARG A 67 3.05 16.38 9.28
C ARG A 67 2.44 15.70 8.05
N LEU A 68 1.74 14.58 8.25
CA LEU A 68 1.10 13.82 7.17
C LEU A 68 -0.03 14.60 6.49
N GLU A 69 -0.79 15.40 7.24
CA GLU A 69 -1.80 16.30 6.71
C GLU A 69 -1.15 17.34 5.80
N ASN A 70 -0.04 17.94 6.24
CA ASN A 70 0.70 18.92 5.46
C ASN A 70 1.31 18.31 4.18
N GLU A 71 1.92 17.12 4.29
CA GLU A 71 2.40 16.35 3.13
C GLU A 71 1.25 16.02 2.14
N ASN A 72 0.08 15.63 2.65
CA ASN A 72 -1.10 15.38 1.82
C ASN A 72 -1.60 16.63 1.11
N GLU A 73 -1.66 17.77 1.80
CA GLU A 73 -2.07 19.03 1.18
C GLU A 73 -1.10 19.49 0.10
N HIS A 74 0.20 19.33 0.35
CA HIS A 74 1.24 19.61 -0.62
C HIS A 74 1.08 18.75 -1.88
N LEU A 75 1.00 17.42 -1.72
CA LEU A 75 0.82 16.48 -2.84
C LEU A 75 -0.49 16.72 -3.60
N ARG A 76 -1.59 17.01 -2.90
CA ARG A 76 -2.86 17.39 -3.54
C ARG A 76 -2.73 18.67 -4.36
N THR A 77 -1.91 19.60 -3.93
CA THR A 77 -1.63 20.84 -4.65
C THR A 77 -0.80 20.58 -5.91
N GLU A 78 0.25 19.78 -5.81
CA GLU A 78 1.05 19.36 -6.97
C GLU A 78 0.22 18.60 -8.00
N LEU A 79 -0.63 17.66 -7.56
CA LEU A 79 -1.54 16.93 -8.45
C LEU A 79 -2.53 17.86 -9.15
N ARG A 80 -3.04 18.89 -8.47
CA ARG A 80 -3.91 19.90 -9.09
C ARG A 80 -3.16 20.74 -10.12
N ALA A 81 -1.92 21.14 -9.82
CA ALA A 81 -1.08 21.88 -10.75
C ALA A 81 -0.79 21.05 -12.00
N LEU A 82 -0.31 19.82 -11.84
CA LEU A 82 -0.06 18.90 -12.95
C LEU A 82 -1.32 18.65 -13.78
N ARG A 83 -2.47 18.38 -13.15
CA ARG A 83 -3.73 18.19 -13.88
C ARG A 83 -4.12 19.43 -14.67
N ARG A 84 -3.85 20.62 -14.14
CA ARG A 84 -4.07 21.89 -14.85
C ARG A 84 -3.12 22.00 -16.04
N ASP A 85 -1.82 21.79 -15.87
CA ASP A 85 -0.81 21.84 -16.93
C ASP A 85 -1.11 20.83 -18.06
N PHE A 86 -1.50 19.60 -17.71
CA PHE A 86 -1.93 18.59 -18.69
C PHE A 86 -3.20 19.01 -19.43
N SER A 87 -4.16 19.62 -18.73
CA SER A 87 -5.40 20.12 -19.34
C SER A 87 -5.14 21.33 -20.23
N GLU A 88 -4.23 22.22 -19.83
CA GLU A 88 -3.80 23.38 -20.62
C GLU A 88 -3.02 22.95 -21.86
N ARG A 89 -2.11 21.97 -21.76
CA ARG A 89 -1.44 21.35 -22.91
C ARG A 89 -2.41 20.66 -23.87
N LYS A 90 -3.53 20.12 -23.35
CA LYS A 90 -4.60 19.51 -24.16
C LYS A 90 -5.54 20.54 -24.78
N LYS A 91 -5.74 21.70 -24.11
CA LYS A 91 -6.63 22.78 -24.54
C LYS A 91 -5.94 23.86 -25.36
N SER A 92 -4.61 24.01 -25.23
CA SER A 92 -3.83 24.75 -26.22
C SER A 92 -4.17 24.09 -27.55
N PRO A 93 -4.78 24.83 -28.49
CA PRO A 93 -5.00 24.29 -29.82
C PRO A 93 -3.64 23.77 -30.27
N ALA A 94 -3.64 22.63 -30.97
CA ALA A 94 -2.52 22.27 -31.81
C ALA A 94 -2.00 23.57 -32.40
N ARG A 95 -0.78 23.96 -32.00
CA ARG A 95 -0.05 25.08 -32.61
C ARG A 95 -0.42 25.00 -34.07
N GLU A 96 -1.11 26.02 -34.59
CA GLU A 96 -1.49 26.05 -36.00
C GLU A 96 -0.29 25.52 -36.78
N PRO A 97 -0.48 24.56 -37.71
CA PRO A 97 0.65 24.11 -38.51
C PRO A 97 1.29 25.36 -39.07
N ALA A 98 2.48 25.70 -38.54
CA ALA A 98 3.35 26.66 -39.18
C ALA A 98 3.39 26.22 -40.64
N PRO A 99 3.24 27.13 -41.61
CA PRO A 99 3.10 26.78 -43.02
C PRO A 99 4.18 25.74 -43.32
N ALA A 100 3.73 24.52 -43.66
CA ALA A 100 4.51 23.28 -43.67
C ALA A 100 6.01 23.55 -43.78
N THR A 101 6.66 23.79 -42.65
CA THR A 101 8.11 23.66 -42.62
C THR A 101 8.25 22.18 -42.42
N GLU A 102 8.55 21.50 -43.52
CA GLU A 102 9.01 20.13 -43.55
C GLU A 102 9.78 19.85 -42.24
N PRO A 103 9.50 18.75 -41.52
CA PRO A 103 10.41 18.35 -40.45
C PRO A 103 11.81 18.39 -41.07
N PRO A 104 12.83 18.97 -40.41
CA PRO A 104 14.17 19.03 -40.99
C PRO A 104 14.47 17.61 -41.45
N LEU A 105 14.56 17.42 -42.78
CA LEU A 105 14.36 16.12 -43.44
C LEU A 105 15.16 15.02 -42.73
N GLY A 106 16.33 15.36 -42.20
CA GLY A 106 17.18 14.51 -41.38
C GLY A 106 16.52 13.83 -40.17
N ILE A 107 15.65 14.45 -39.35
CA ILE A 107 15.16 13.78 -38.12
C ILE A 107 14.06 12.75 -38.43
N SER A 108 13.14 13.10 -39.33
CA SER A 108 12.09 12.17 -39.75
C SER A 108 12.67 11.00 -40.55
N ASP A 109 13.66 11.28 -41.41
CA ASP A 109 14.36 10.25 -42.17
C ASP A 109 15.21 9.35 -41.26
N MET A 110 15.95 9.92 -40.30
CA MET A 110 16.72 9.14 -39.32
C MET A 110 15.81 8.23 -38.47
N LEU A 111 14.64 8.72 -38.04
CA LEU A 111 13.69 7.91 -37.29
C LEU A 111 13.10 6.79 -38.16
N GLY A 112 12.80 7.08 -39.43
CA GLY A 112 12.35 6.10 -40.40
C GLY A 112 13.39 5.03 -40.71
N GLU A 113 14.65 5.41 -40.85
CA GLU A 113 15.79 4.50 -41.01
C GLU A 113 16.01 3.63 -39.78
N LEU A 114 15.96 4.22 -38.58
CA LEU A 114 16.06 3.47 -37.32
C LEU A 114 14.92 2.46 -37.18
N GLN A 115 13.69 2.85 -37.52
CA GLN A 115 12.54 1.96 -37.49
C GLN A 115 12.67 0.82 -38.50
N ARG A 116 13.14 1.11 -39.73
CA ARG A 116 13.41 0.08 -40.75
C ARG A 116 14.50 -0.89 -40.29
N ALA A 117 15.62 -0.37 -39.79
CA ALA A 117 16.72 -1.19 -39.27
C ALA A 117 16.24 -2.11 -38.15
N LEU A 118 15.51 -1.57 -37.16
CA LEU A 118 14.96 -2.35 -36.07
C LEU A 118 14.02 -3.45 -36.57
N THR A 119 13.13 -3.13 -37.53
CA THR A 119 12.17 -4.09 -38.08
C THR A 119 12.87 -5.22 -38.84
N LEU A 120 13.92 -4.91 -39.61
CA LEU A 120 14.73 -5.91 -40.31
C LEU A 120 15.47 -6.82 -39.33
N THR A 121 16.17 -6.24 -38.34
CA THR A 121 16.90 -7.03 -37.33
C THR A 121 15.96 -7.94 -36.53
N MET A 122 14.78 -7.42 -36.13
CA MET A 122 13.78 -8.25 -35.45
C MET A 122 13.24 -9.36 -36.37
N GLY A 123 13.00 -9.07 -37.64
CA GLY A 123 12.57 -10.06 -38.63
C GLY A 123 13.60 -11.18 -38.84
N GLU A 124 14.88 -10.83 -38.95
CA GLU A 124 15.97 -11.80 -39.08
C GLU A 124 16.09 -12.70 -37.84
N MET A 125 16.02 -12.12 -36.64
CA MET A 125 16.07 -12.90 -35.39
C MET A 125 14.87 -13.86 -35.27
N ILE A 126 13.68 -13.41 -35.65
CA ILE A 126 12.48 -14.25 -35.64
C ILE A 126 12.61 -15.38 -36.66
N ASN A 127 13.06 -15.08 -37.89
CA ASN A 127 13.27 -16.09 -38.93
C ASN A 127 14.30 -17.13 -38.51
N ALA A 128 15.44 -16.72 -37.92
CA ALA A 128 16.45 -17.64 -37.41
C ALA A 128 15.89 -18.55 -36.30
N ARG A 129 15.06 -18.00 -35.42
CA ARG A 129 14.41 -18.76 -34.35
C ARG A 129 13.38 -19.75 -34.90
N ILE A 130 12.62 -19.36 -35.93
CA ILE A 130 11.67 -20.27 -36.60
C ILE A 130 12.43 -21.38 -37.33
N ALA A 131 13.48 -21.07 -38.08
CA ALA A 131 14.30 -22.07 -38.77
C ALA A 131 14.88 -23.11 -37.80
N GLY A 132 15.41 -22.67 -36.64
CA GLY A 132 15.89 -23.62 -35.61
C GLY A 132 14.78 -24.44 -34.93
N LEU A 133 13.52 -24.01 -35.01
CA LEU A 133 12.38 -24.80 -34.56
C LEU A 133 11.91 -25.79 -35.64
N GLU A 134 12.01 -25.43 -36.93
CA GLU A 134 11.63 -26.28 -38.07
C GLU A 134 12.35 -27.62 -38.05
N ASP A 135 13.64 -27.65 -37.70
CA ASP A 135 14.44 -28.89 -37.54
C ASP A 135 13.90 -29.83 -36.45
N ARG A 136 13.16 -29.29 -35.48
CA ARG A 136 12.60 -30.02 -34.33
C ARG A 136 11.10 -30.25 -34.46
N LEU A 137 10.48 -29.78 -35.53
CA LEU A 137 9.06 -30.02 -35.78
C LEU A 137 8.86 -31.51 -36.08
N LEU A 138 7.85 -32.09 -35.45
CA LEU A 138 7.39 -33.42 -35.82
C LEU A 138 6.92 -33.39 -37.29
N PRO A 139 7.12 -34.47 -38.06
CA PRO A 139 6.64 -34.55 -39.44
C PRO A 139 5.17 -34.12 -39.49
N ALA A 140 4.84 -33.26 -40.47
CA ALA A 140 3.49 -32.76 -40.64
C ALA A 140 2.49 -33.92 -40.57
N LYS A 141 1.51 -33.82 -39.67
CA LYS A 141 0.50 -34.86 -39.49
C LYS A 141 -0.18 -35.08 -40.83
N ARG A 142 0.01 -36.27 -41.41
CA ARG A 142 -0.62 -36.65 -42.68
C ARG A 142 -2.13 -36.77 -42.46
N VAL A 143 -2.85 -35.68 -42.68
CA VAL A 143 -4.31 -35.70 -42.75
C VAL A 143 -4.66 -36.29 -44.11
N ARG A 144 -4.95 -37.59 -44.15
CA ARG A 144 -5.60 -38.16 -45.33
C ARG A 144 -7.01 -37.55 -45.45
N PRO A 145 -7.49 -37.23 -46.66
CA PRO A 145 -8.89 -36.92 -46.85
C PRO A 145 -9.77 -38.01 -46.21
N PRO A 146 -10.89 -37.66 -45.55
CA PRO A 146 -11.72 -38.62 -44.85
C PRO A 146 -12.24 -39.69 -45.81
N LEU A 147 -12.12 -40.96 -45.43
CA LEU A 147 -12.69 -42.08 -46.19
C LEU A 147 -14.13 -42.31 -45.74
N GLN A 148 -15.01 -42.82 -46.62
CA GLN A 148 -16.41 -43.11 -46.26
C GLN A 148 -16.56 -44.04 -45.05
N ALA A 149 -15.53 -44.83 -44.71
CA ALA A 149 -15.49 -45.65 -43.50
C ALA A 149 -15.46 -44.82 -42.20
N ASP A 150 -14.90 -43.60 -42.24
CA ASP A 150 -14.80 -42.70 -41.08
C ASP A 150 -16.17 -42.05 -40.73
N LEU A 151 -17.15 -42.11 -41.65
CA LEU A 151 -18.52 -41.60 -41.46
C LEU A 151 -19.46 -42.60 -40.77
N ARG A 152 -19.01 -43.84 -40.53
CA ARG A 152 -19.79 -44.88 -39.85
C ARG A 152 -19.31 -45.02 -38.40
N ARG A 153 -19.62 -44.02 -37.56
CA ARG A 153 -19.48 -44.13 -36.10
C ARG A 153 -20.53 -43.31 -35.38
#